data_AF-A0A0C3CHR2-F1
#
_entry.id   AF-A0A0C3CHR2-F1
#
_cell.length_a   1.000
_cell.length_b   1.000
_cell.length_c   1.000
_cell.angle_alpha   90.00
_cell.angle_beta   90.00
_cell.angle_gamma   90.00
#
_symmetry.space_group_name_H-M   'P 1'
#
loop_
_entity.id
_entity.type
_entity.pdbx_description
1 polymer ?
#
loop_
_entity_poly.entity_id
_entity_poly.type
_entity_poly.pdbx_seq_one_letter_code
_entity_poly.pdbx_strand_id
1 'polypeptide(L)'
;MLGHYILWKGGIQHGDISVSNLMHRNGTGVLNDFDLARLATPDNPYHRGYDRTGTTPFLALELLTPDGQGGKVERRYRHDLESFFWVLAWITACYDNG
;
A
#
# COMPACT_ATOMS: atom_id res chain seq x y z
N MET A 1 -10.18 1.60 6.15
CA MET A 1 -9.44 0.36 6.47
C MET A 1 -10.23 -0.92 6.23
N LEU A 2 -11.46 -1.08 6.74
CA LEU A 2 -12.21 -2.34 6.56
C LEU A 2 -12.42 -2.74 5.10
N GLY A 3 -12.81 -1.81 4.22
CA GLY A 3 -12.95 -2.09 2.79
C GLY A 3 -11.63 -2.55 2.14
N HIS A 4 -10.52 -1.88 2.45
CA HIS A 4 -9.18 -2.29 2.01
C HIS A 4 -8.81 -3.70 2.51
N TYR A 5 -9.09 -4.01 3.78
CA TYR A 5 -8.85 -5.35 4.34
C TYR A 5 -9.66 -6.43 3.62
N ILE A 6 -10.94 -6.18 3.34
CA ILE A 6 -11.81 -7.11 2.61
C ILE A 6 -11.26 -7.38 1.20
N LEU A 7 -10.85 -6.33 0.48
CA LEU A 7 -10.21 -6.47 -0.83
C LEU A 7 -8.93 -7.30 -0.75
N TRP A 8 -8.05 -6.97 0.21
CA TRP A 8 -6.80 -7.71 0.41
C TRP A 8 -7.04 -9.19 0.74
N LYS A 9 -8.00 -9.49 1.61
CA LYS A 9 -8.42 -10.86 1.93
C LYS A 9 -9.06 -11.59 0.75
N GLY A 10 -9.73 -10.86 -0.13
CA GLY A 10 -10.24 -11.34 -1.41
C GLY A 10 -9.17 -11.46 -2.50
N GLY A 11 -7.92 -11.19 -2.18
CA GLY A 11 -6.77 -11.31 -3.08
C GLY A 11 -6.44 -10.04 -3.88
N ILE A 12 -7.18 -8.95 -3.71
CA ILE A 12 -6.88 -7.67 -4.37
C ILE A 12 -5.92 -6.86 -3.50
N GLN A 13 -4.65 -6.84 -3.88
CA GLN A 13 -3.59 -6.12 -3.18
C GLN A 13 -3.31 -4.80 -3.90
N HIS A 14 -3.45 -3.66 -3.22
CA HIS A 14 -3.40 -2.34 -3.86
C HIS A 14 -2.01 -2.02 -4.43
N GLY A 15 -0.95 -2.21 -3.65
CA GLY A 15 0.43 -2.06 -4.09
C GLY A 15 0.98 -0.63 -4.20
N ASP A 16 0.11 0.40 -4.26
CA ASP A 16 0.53 1.82 -4.27
C ASP A 16 -0.31 2.73 -3.36
N ILE A 17 -0.18 2.55 -2.04
CA ILE A 17 -0.81 3.45 -1.07
C ILE A 17 0.03 4.72 -0.94
N SER A 18 -0.58 5.86 -1.26
CA SER A 18 0.07 7.16 -1.26
C SER A 18 -0.96 8.28 -1.02
N VAL A 19 -0.50 9.48 -0.70
CA VAL A 19 -1.39 10.65 -0.53
C VAL A 19 -2.17 10.94 -1.82
N SER A 20 -1.55 10.79 -3.00
CA SER A 20 -2.21 11.04 -4.28
C SER A 20 -3.33 10.05 -4.58
N ASN A 21 -3.25 8.86 -3.99
CA ASN A 21 -4.23 7.79 -4.19
C ASN A 21 -5.29 7.73 -3.08
N LEU A 22 -5.28 8.71 -2.16
CA LEU A 22 -6.31 8.87 -1.14
C LEU A 22 -7.23 10.04 -1.50
N MET A 23 -8.50 9.73 -1.65
CA MET A 23 -9.58 10.67 -1.91
C MET A 23 -10.51 10.80 -0.71
N HIS A 24 -11.21 11.92 -0.64
CA HIS A 24 -12.30 12.14 0.30
C HIS A 24 -13.62 12.26 -0.48
N ARG A 25 -14.64 11.50 -0.06
CA ARG A 25 -15.99 11.59 -0.61
C ARG A 25 -17.01 11.51 0.50
N ASN A 26 -17.73 12.61 0.74
CA ASN A 26 -18.86 12.68 1.70
C ASN A 26 -18.52 12.12 3.09
N GLY A 27 -17.43 12.58 3.73
CA GLY A 27 -17.03 12.07 5.05
C GLY A 27 -16.29 10.72 5.02
N THR A 28 -16.16 10.10 3.85
CA THR A 28 -15.56 8.77 3.69
C THR A 28 -14.24 8.86 2.93
N GLY A 29 -13.19 8.24 3.48
CA GLY A 29 -11.93 8.04 2.76
C GLY A 29 -12.09 6.98 1.68
N VAL A 30 -11.64 7.28 0.46
CA VAL A 30 -11.68 6.42 -0.72
C VAL A 30 -10.25 6.19 -1.19
N LEU A 31 -9.87 4.93 -1.36
CA LEU A 31 -8.62 4.53 -2.01
C LEU A 31 -8.91 4.33 -3.50
N ASN A 32 -8.21 5.05 -4.38
CA ASN A 32 -8.33 4.91 -5.84
C ASN A 32 -7.03 4.37 -6.45
N ASP A 33 -7.03 4.23 -7.77
CA ASP A 33 -5.87 3.82 -8.55
C ASP A 33 -5.42 2.37 -8.29
N PHE A 34 -6.29 1.46 -8.72
CA PHE A 34 -6.03 0.02 -8.69
C PHE A 34 -5.33 -0.48 -9.98
N ASP A 35 -4.78 0.41 -10.81
CA ASP A 35 -4.12 0.00 -12.06
C ASP A 35 -2.83 -0.80 -11.79
N LEU A 36 -2.20 -0.54 -10.63
CA LEU A 36 -1.08 -1.32 -10.10
C LEU A 36 -1.51 -2.45 -9.15
N ALA A 37 -2.82 -2.62 -8.92
CA ALA A 37 -3.31 -3.66 -8.04
C ALA A 37 -3.02 -5.05 -8.60
N ARG A 38 -2.72 -5.97 -7.70
CA ARG A 38 -2.40 -7.36 -8.03
C ARG A 38 -3.49 -8.29 -7.49
N LEU A 39 -3.72 -9.37 -8.22
CA LEU A 39 -4.62 -10.45 -7.83
C LEU A 39 -3.78 -11.61 -7.28
N ALA A 40 -3.94 -11.89 -5.99
CA ALA A 40 -3.39 -13.09 -5.37
C ALA A 40 -4.09 -14.32 -5.95
N THR A 41 -3.30 -15.23 -6.52
CA THR A 41 -3.80 -16.48 -7.09
C THR A 41 -3.46 -17.66 -6.18
N PRO A 42 -4.12 -18.82 -6.29
CA PRO A 42 -3.80 -20.00 -5.46
C PRO A 42 -2.35 -20.48 -5.59
N ASP A 43 -1.75 -20.29 -6.77
CA ASP A 43 -0.35 -20.59 -7.09
C ASP A 43 0.63 -19.49 -6.67
N ASN A 44 0.14 -18.27 -6.42
CA ASN A 44 0.93 -17.14 -5.98
C ASN A 44 0.14 -16.25 -4.99
N PRO A 45 -0.12 -16.74 -3.77
CA PRO A 45 -0.95 -16.02 -2.79
C PRO A 45 -0.29 -14.76 -2.24
N TYR A 46 1.04 -14.67 -2.38
CA TYR A 46 1.83 -13.57 -1.85
C TYR A 46 2.95 -13.19 -2.81
N HIS A 47 2.99 -11.92 -3.18
CA HIS A 47 3.96 -11.45 -4.16
C HIS A 47 5.31 -11.17 -3.53
N ARG A 48 6.33 -11.84 -4.06
CA ARG A 48 7.74 -11.52 -3.88
C ARG A 48 8.01 -10.14 -4.51
N GLY A 49 8.54 -9.19 -3.73
CA GLY A 49 8.60 -7.73 -3.96
C GLY A 49 9.35 -7.20 -5.20
N TYR A 50 9.38 -7.95 -6.29
CA TYR A 50 10.07 -7.63 -7.54
C TYR A 50 9.32 -6.58 -8.38
N ASP A 51 8.05 -6.32 -8.05
CA ASP A 51 7.31 -5.19 -8.60
C ASP A 51 7.80 -3.92 -7.87
N ARG A 52 8.66 -3.13 -8.53
CA ARG A 52 9.06 -1.76 -8.12
C ARG A 52 7.89 -0.76 -8.12
N THR A 53 6.72 -1.22 -7.71
CA THR A 53 5.47 -0.49 -7.60
C THR A 53 5.36 0.07 -6.20
N GLY A 54 4.71 1.22 -6.07
CA GLY A 54 4.59 1.91 -4.82
C GLY A 54 5.42 3.20 -4.78
N THR A 55 4.86 4.19 -4.13
CA THR A 55 5.47 5.50 -3.95
C THR A 55 6.54 5.42 -2.85
N THR A 56 7.82 5.59 -3.18
CA THR A 56 8.98 5.34 -2.28
C THR A 56 8.84 5.92 -0.86
N PRO A 57 8.40 7.18 -0.65
CA PRO A 57 8.18 7.72 0.70
C PRO A 57 7.16 6.96 1.56
N PHE A 58 6.24 6.23 0.93
CA PHE A 58 5.17 5.49 1.61
C PHE A 58 5.38 3.97 1.55
N LEU A 59 6.50 3.49 0.99
CA LEU A 59 6.77 2.07 0.91
C LEU A 59 7.23 1.54 2.28
N ALA A 60 6.73 0.38 2.69
CA ALA A 60 7.16 -0.28 3.92
C ALA A 60 8.69 -0.48 3.95
N LEU A 61 9.31 -0.25 5.10
CA LEU A 61 10.77 -0.25 5.27
C LEU A 61 11.41 -1.57 4.83
N GLU A 62 10.77 -2.70 5.12
CA GLU A 62 11.28 -4.01 4.72
C GLU A 62 11.35 -4.19 3.20
N LEU A 63 10.40 -3.58 2.47
CA LEU A 63 10.40 -3.57 1.01
C LEU A 63 11.47 -2.64 0.43
N LEU A 64 12.00 -1.69 1.22
CA LEU A 64 13.12 -0.83 0.84
C LEU A 64 14.49 -1.49 1.06
N THR A 65 14.56 -2.62 1.74
CA THR A 65 15.82 -3.37 1.92
C THR A 65 16.34 -3.95 0.60
N PRO A 66 17.63 -4.32 0.48
CA PRO A 66 18.15 -5.01 -0.71
C PRO A 66 17.39 -6.30 -1.04
N ASP A 67 16.95 -7.03 -0.03
CA ASP A 67 16.12 -8.23 -0.22
C ASP A 67 14.69 -7.89 -0.65
N GLY A 68 14.13 -6.80 -0.12
CA GLY A 68 12.85 -6.25 -0.55
C GLY A 68 12.86 -5.86 -2.03
N GLN A 69 13.82 -5.01 -2.41
CA GLN A 69 14.05 -4.55 -3.78
C GLN A 69 14.48 -5.68 -4.73
N GLY A 70 15.13 -6.72 -4.19
CA GLY A 70 15.46 -7.94 -4.91
C GLY A 70 14.29 -8.92 -5.06
N GLY A 71 13.10 -8.56 -4.59
CA GLY A 71 11.90 -9.38 -4.65
C GLY A 71 11.96 -10.65 -3.80
N LYS A 72 12.80 -10.69 -2.77
CA LYS A 72 12.88 -11.83 -1.85
C LYS A 72 11.92 -11.68 -0.68
N VAL A 73 11.49 -10.45 -0.37
CA VAL A 73 10.49 -10.18 0.66
C VAL A 73 9.10 -10.36 0.06
N GLU A 74 8.28 -11.11 0.77
CA GLU A 74 6.88 -11.32 0.48
C GLU A 74 6.03 -10.11 0.92
N ARG A 75 5.22 -9.55 0.02
CA ARG A 75 4.24 -8.52 0.37
C ARG A 75 3.14 -9.12 1.24
N ARG A 76 2.95 -8.50 2.41
CA ARG A 76 1.94 -8.86 3.41
C ARG A 76 1.07 -7.66 3.72
N TYR A 77 -0.13 -7.88 4.25
CA TYR A 77 -1.06 -6.81 4.61
C TYR A 77 -0.43 -5.74 5.53
N ARG A 78 0.49 -6.14 6.42
CA ARG A 78 1.21 -5.20 7.29
C ARG A 78 2.02 -4.15 6.52
N HIS A 79 2.50 -4.45 5.31
CA HIS A 79 3.23 -3.48 4.50
C HIS A 79 2.29 -2.38 4.01
N ASP A 80 1.08 -2.74 3.61
CA ASP A 80 0.05 -1.75 3.25
C ASP A 80 -0.37 -0.92 4.49
N LEU A 81 -0.46 -1.55 5.68
CA LEU A 81 -0.71 -0.83 6.94
C LEU A 81 0.39 0.20 7.23
N GLU A 82 1.65 -0.19 7.03
CA GLU A 82 2.80 0.69 7.21
C GLU A 82 2.76 1.85 6.21
N SER A 83 2.35 1.61 4.96
CA SER A 83 2.11 2.68 3.99
C SER A 83 1.04 3.68 4.44
N PHE A 84 -0.08 3.23 4.99
CA PHE A 84 -1.09 4.14 5.56
C PHE A 84 -0.53 4.96 6.73
N PHE A 85 0.33 4.36 7.55
CA PHE A 85 1.00 5.08 8.64
C PHE A 85 1.93 6.18 8.08
N TRP A 86 2.73 5.87 7.06
CA TRP A 86 3.60 6.87 6.41
C TRP A 86 2.81 8.00 5.76
N VAL A 87 1.67 7.69 5.14
CA VAL A 87 0.76 8.71 4.61
C VAL A 87 0.22 9.63 5.72
N LEU A 88 -0.21 9.06 6.85
CA LEU A 88 -0.67 9.86 7.99
C LEU A 88 0.45 10.74 8.53
N ALA A 89 1.65 10.19 8.72
CA ALA A 89 2.82 10.93 9.19
C ALA A 89 3.16 12.10 8.25
N TRP A 90 3.13 11.87 6.94
CA TRP A 90 3.34 12.92 5.94
C TRP A 90 2.28 14.02 6.03
N ILE A 91 0.99 13.67 6.12
CA ILE A 91 -0.08 14.65 6.27
C ILE A 91 0.14 15.49 7.53
N THR A 92 0.43 14.86 8.67
CA THR A 92 0.66 15.57 9.93
C THR A 92 1.91 16.46 9.91
N ALA A 93 2.93 16.10 9.13
CA ALA A 93 4.18 16.85 9.04
C ALA A 93 4.11 18.00 8.01
N CYS A 94 3.30 17.86 6.96
CA CYS A 94 3.28 18.79 5.83
C CYS A 94 2.08 19.75 5.81
N TYR A 95 1.01 19.46 6.56
CA TYR A 95 -0.14 20.35 6.67
C TYR A 95 -0.04 21.17 7.97
N ASP A 96 0.35 22.44 7.81
CA ASP A 96 0.31 23.45 8.88
C ASP A 96 -1.04 24.18 8.82
N ASN A 97 -1.79 24.18 9.93
CA ASN A 97 -3.16 24.69 10.09
C ASN A 97 -4.28 23.80 9.49
N GLY A 98 -4.63 22.72 10.19
CA GLY A 98 -5.83 21.91 9.90
C GLY A 98 -7.14 22.70 9.91
#